data_AF-A0A1X7GVG3-F1
#
_entry.id   AF-A0A1X7GVG3-F1
#
_cell.length_a   1.000
_cell.length_b   1.000
_cell.length_c   1.000
_cell.angle_alpha   90.00
_cell.angle_beta   90.00
_cell.angle_gamma   90.00
#
_symmetry.space_group_name_H-M   'P 1'
#
loop_
_entity.id
_entity.type
_entity.pdbx_description
1 polymer ?
#
loop_
_entity_poly.entity_id
_entity_poly.type
_entity_poly.pdbx_seq_one_letter_code
_entity_poly.pdbx_strand_id
1 'polypeptide(L)'
;MALTDEGDVDHALRAVLVDVLGLPAERVAGFTEATPLFGALPEFDSMAVAGLLTELEERLGILIEDHEVDADMLETYGALLTFARAKTLR
;
A
#
# COMPACT_ATOMS: atom_id res chain seq x y z
N MET A 1 1.37 18.30 8.96
CA MET A 1 0.62 17.36 9.81
C MET A 1 1.35 16.05 9.66
N ALA A 2 2.15 15.64 10.65
CA ALA A 2 2.89 14.39 10.53
C ALA A 2 1.88 13.25 10.75
N LEU A 3 1.65 12.42 9.73
CA LEU A 3 0.85 11.21 9.86
C LEU A 3 1.60 10.32 10.86
N THR A 4 1.21 10.38 12.13
CA THR A 4 1.89 9.70 13.26
C THR A 4 1.01 8.62 13.87
N ASP A 5 -0.19 8.43 13.33
CA ASP A 5 -1.16 7.43 13.78
C ASP A 5 -1.24 6.24 12.82
N GLU A 6 -1.31 5.05 13.38
CA GLU A 6 -1.38 3.78 12.65
C GLU A 6 -2.61 3.69 11.72
N GLY A 7 -3.69 4.39 12.08
CA GLY A 7 -4.90 4.52 11.26
C GLY A 7 -4.74 5.46 10.06
N ASP A 8 -3.86 6.46 10.15
CA ASP A 8 -3.57 7.38 9.06
C ASP A 8 -2.82 6.68 7.92
N VAL A 9 -1.89 5.78 8.27
CA VAL A 9 -1.15 4.96 7.31
C VAL A 9 -2.10 4.00 6.56
N ASP A 10 -3.02 3.35 7.27
CA ASP A 10 -4.04 2.49 6.64
C ASP A 10 -4.93 3.27 5.69
N HIS A 11 -5.43 4.44 6.11
CA HIS A 11 -6.28 5.27 5.26
C HIS A 11 -5.55 5.74 4.00
N ALA A 12 -4.31 6.22 4.14
CA ALA A 12 -3.48 6.63 3.02
C ALA A 12 -3.24 5.46 2.06
N LEU A 13 -2.88 4.28 2.57
CA LEU A 13 -2.64 3.10 1.75
C LEU A 13 -3.89 2.69 0.95
N ARG A 14 -5.06 2.68 1.58
CA ARG A 14 -6.33 2.40 0.88
C ARG A 14 -6.62 3.44 -0.21
N ALA A 15 -6.37 4.71 0.07
CA ALA A 15 -6.56 5.77 -0.91
C ALA A 15 -5.63 5.59 -2.12
N VAL A 16 -4.35 5.23 -1.90
CA VAL A 16 -3.44 4.96 -3.03
C VAL A 16 -3.91 3.76 -3.86
N LEU A 17 -4.35 2.68 -3.22
CA LEU A 17 -4.87 1.52 -3.95
C LEU A 17 -6.10 1.88 -4.80
N VAL A 18 -7.00 2.73 -4.29
CA VAL A 18 -8.14 3.25 -5.06
C VAL A 18 -7.67 4.06 -6.27
N ASP A 19 -6.72 4.97 -6.06
CA ASP A 19 -6.27 5.92 -7.09
C ASP A 19 -5.44 5.22 -8.18
N VAL A 20 -4.53 4.32 -7.79
CA VAL A 20 -3.61 3.64 -8.70
C VAL A 20 -4.29 2.48 -9.44
N LEU A 21 -5.09 1.67 -8.74
CA LEU A 21 -5.76 0.51 -9.34
C LEU A 21 -7.13 0.86 -9.93
N GLY A 22 -7.62 2.08 -9.71
CA GLY A 22 -8.97 2.49 -10.11
C GLY A 22 -10.08 1.69 -9.42
N LEU A 23 -9.79 1.09 -8.27
CA LEU A 23 -10.75 0.28 -7.52
C LEU A 23 -11.72 1.16 -6.74
N PRO A 24 -12.99 0.77 -6.61
CA PRO A 24 -13.94 1.56 -5.83
C PRO A 24 -13.58 1.51 -4.34
N ALA A 25 -13.67 2.65 -3.67
CA ALA A 25 -13.29 2.80 -2.26
C ALA A 25 -14.01 1.82 -1.32
N GLU A 26 -15.25 1.44 -1.64
CA GLU A 26 -16.00 0.43 -0.90
C GLU A 26 -15.36 -0.97 -0.95
N ARG A 27 -14.75 -1.34 -2.08
CA ARG A 27 -14.05 -2.62 -2.24
C ARG A 27 -12.79 -2.61 -1.40
N VAL A 28 -12.01 -1.55 -1.51
CA VAL A 28 -10.75 -1.42 -0.76
C VAL A 28 -11.01 -1.27 0.73
N ALA A 29 -12.11 -0.65 1.16
CA ALA A 29 -12.53 -0.60 2.56
C ALA A 29 -12.80 -1.99 3.16
N GLY A 30 -13.17 -2.96 2.34
CA GLY A 30 -13.33 -4.36 2.73
C GLY A 30 -12.03 -5.15 2.82
N PHE A 31 -10.88 -4.58 2.44
CA PHE A 31 -9.60 -5.28 2.50
C PHE A 31 -9.16 -5.49 3.95
N THR A 32 -8.73 -6.71 4.23
CA THR A 32 -8.22 -7.16 5.52
C THR A 32 -6.75 -7.52 5.39
N GLU A 33 -6.05 -7.71 6.50
CA GLU A 33 -4.63 -8.07 6.48
C GLU A 33 -4.35 -9.36 5.67
N ALA A 34 -5.28 -10.33 5.70
CA ALA A 34 -5.17 -11.58 4.95
C ALA A 34 -5.61 -11.47 3.48
N THR A 35 -6.03 -10.28 3.02
CA THR A 35 -6.47 -10.09 1.64
C THR A 35 -5.27 -10.10 0.70
N PRO A 36 -5.17 -11.07 -0.23
CA PRO A 36 -4.11 -11.09 -1.21
C PRO A 36 -4.28 -9.95 -2.22
N LEU A 37 -3.17 -9.30 -2.57
CA LEU A 37 -3.10 -8.23 -3.57
C LEU A 37 -2.48 -8.75 -4.86
N PHE A 38 -1.20 -9.13 -4.79
CA PHE A 38 -0.47 -9.66 -5.94
C PHE A 38 -1.05 -11.00 -6.40
N GLY A 39 -1.36 -11.13 -7.69
CA GLY A 39 -1.96 -12.32 -8.29
C GLY A 39 -3.45 -12.52 -8.02
N ALA A 40 -4.02 -11.90 -6.99
CA ALA A 40 -5.45 -11.93 -6.70
C ALA A 40 -6.22 -10.79 -7.38
N LEU A 41 -5.59 -9.61 -7.50
CA LEU A 41 -6.14 -8.47 -8.21
C LEU A 41 -5.54 -8.41 -9.63
N PRO A 42 -6.35 -8.54 -10.70
CA PRO A 42 -5.84 -8.42 -12.06
C PRO A 42 -5.31 -7.02 -12.38
N GLU A 43 -5.78 -5.98 -11.67
CA GLU A 43 -5.31 -4.60 -11.80
C GLU A 43 -3.94 -4.37 -11.15
N PHE A 44 -3.51 -5.26 -10.25
CA PHE A 44 -2.25 -5.16 -9.54
C PHE A 44 -1.12 -5.79 -10.36
N ASP A 45 -0.71 -5.09 -11.42
CA ASP A 45 0.38 -5.48 -12.30
C ASP A 45 1.72 -4.80 -11.94
N SER A 46 2.80 -5.14 -12.65
CA SER A 46 4.13 -4.58 -12.40
C SER A 46 4.21 -3.06 -12.61
N MET A 47 3.33 -2.48 -13.44
CA MET A 47 3.30 -1.02 -13.68
C MET A 47 2.53 -0.31 -12.56
N ALA A 48 1.42 -0.90 -12.11
CA ALA A 48 0.63 -0.41 -10.98
C ALA A 48 1.45 -0.44 -9.69
N VAL A 49 2.28 -1.47 -9.47
CA VAL A 49 3.19 -1.55 -8.32
C VAL A 49 4.14 -0.35 -8.28
N ALA A 50 4.78 0.01 -9.40
CA ALA A 50 5.68 1.16 -9.44
C ALA A 50 4.96 2.48 -9.09
N GLY A 51 3.74 2.67 -9.59
CA GLY A 51 2.90 3.83 -9.26
C GLY A 51 2.45 3.84 -7.79
N LEU A 52 2.04 2.69 -7.25
CA LEU A 52 1.66 2.52 -5.86
C LEU A 52 2.81 2.92 -4.92
N LEU A 53 4.02 2.43 -5.18
CA LEU A 53 5.18 2.73 -4.36
C LEU A 53 5.52 4.22 -4.40
N THR A 54 5.53 4.82 -5.59
CA THR A 54 5.80 6.25 -5.77
C THR A 54 4.79 7.11 -4.99
N GLU A 55 3.49 6.84 -5.11
CA GLU A 55 2.45 7.57 -4.37
C GLU A 55 2.54 7.35 -2.85
N LEU A 56 2.93 6.15 -2.41
CA LEU A 56 3.15 5.89 -0.99
C LEU A 56 4.31 6.70 -0.43
N GLU A 57 5.42 6.81 -1.15
CA GLU A 57 6.54 7.66 -0.78
C GLU A 57 6.10 9.12 -0.64
N GLU A 58 5.35 9.65 -1.62
CA GLU A 58 4.87 11.04 -1.61
C GLU A 58 3.86 11.31 -0.48
N ARG A 59 2.90 10.42 -0.25
CA ARG A 59 1.83 10.62 0.74
C ARG A 59 2.28 10.37 2.17
N LEU A 60 3.06 9.32 2.39
CA LEU A 60 3.54 8.95 3.71
C LEU A 60 4.88 9.63 4.04
N GLY A 61 5.54 10.25 3.06
CA GLY A 61 6.85 10.88 3.24
C GLY A 61 7.94 9.87 3.58
N ILE A 62 7.83 8.63 3.08
CA ILE A 62 8.79 7.55 3.29
C ILE A 62 9.65 7.35 2.05
N LEU A 63 10.78 6.67 2.22
CA LEU A 63 11.63 6.20 1.12
C LEU A 63 11.55 4.67 1.06
N ILE A 64 11.13 4.15 -0.09
CA ILE A 64 11.06 2.73 -0.40
C ILE A 64 12.17 2.42 -1.39
N GLU A 65 13.17 1.66 -0.97
CA GLU A 65 14.24 1.26 -1.86
C GLU A 65 13.84 0.01 -2.67
N ASP A 66 14.30 -0.09 -3.92
CA ASP A 66 13.99 -1.23 -4.80
C ASP A 66 14.34 -2.59 -4.17
N HIS A 67 15.35 -2.62 -3.29
CA HIS A 67 15.78 -3.84 -2.61
C HIS A 67 14.87 -4.26 -1.45
N GLU A 68 13.94 -3.39 -1.04
CA GLU A 68 12.96 -3.67 0.01
C GLU A 68 11.62 -4.14 -0.57
N VAL A 69 11.43 -3.97 -1.88
CA VAL A 69 10.22 -4.32 -2.60
C VAL A 69 10.32 -5.76 -3.09
N ASP A 70 9.79 -6.66 -2.28
CA ASP A 70 9.72 -8.09 -2.62
C ASP A 70 8.28 -8.56 -2.88
N ALA A 71 8.15 -9.73 -3.51
CA ALA A 71 6.85 -10.36 -3.75
C ALA A 71 6.06 -10.60 -2.45
N ASP A 72 6.75 -10.96 -1.36
CA ASP A 72 6.14 -11.22 -0.05
C ASP A 72 5.57 -9.92 0.57
N MET A 73 6.21 -8.77 0.37
CA MET A 73 5.71 -7.46 0.82
C MET A 73 4.40 -7.10 0.11
N LEU A 74 4.29 -7.46 -1.17
CA LEU A 74 3.15 -7.14 -2.03
C LEU A 74 2.10 -8.28 -2.06
N GLU A 75 2.36 -9.39 -1.37
CA GLU A 75 1.51 -10.57 -1.40
C GLU A 75 0.13 -10.27 -0.84
N THR A 76 0.07 -9.56 0.29
CA THR A 76 -1.16 -9.24 1.00
C THR A 76 -1.22 -7.79 1.44
N TYR A 77 -2.44 -7.30 1.66
CA TYR A 77 -2.67 -5.96 2.18
C TYR A 77 -2.02 -5.76 3.56
N GLY A 78 -2.04 -6.79 4.42
CA GLY A 78 -1.40 -6.74 5.73
C GLY A 78 0.11 -6.62 5.66
N ALA A 79 0.76 -7.32 4.72
CA ALA A 79 2.21 -7.22 4.51
C ALA A 79 2.62 -5.80 4.09
N LEU A 80 1.91 -5.23 3.12
CA LEU A 80 2.15 -3.87 2.63
C LEU A 80 1.91 -2.82 3.71
N LEU A 81 0.82 -2.96 4.48
CA LEU A 81 0.50 -2.07 5.60
C LEU A 81 1.54 -2.15 6.71
N THR A 82 2.00 -3.35 7.06
CA THR A 82 3.05 -3.56 8.06
C THR A 82 4.35 -2.89 7.64
N PHE A 83 4.73 -3.03 6.38
CA PHE A 83 5.91 -2.36 5.82
C PHE A 83 5.80 -0.83 5.89
N ALA A 84 4.68 -0.27 5.42
CA ALA A 84 4.44 1.17 5.46
C ALA A 84 4.48 1.72 6.89
N ARG A 85 3.82 1.03 7.83
CA ARG A 85 3.85 1.38 9.26
C ARG A 85 5.26 1.37 9.82
N ALA A 86 6.06 0.34 9.52
CA ALA A 86 7.44 0.23 9.98
C ALA A 86 8.34 1.38 9.47
N LYS A 87 8.02 1.93 8.29
CA LYS A 87 8.74 3.08 7.72
C LYS A 87 8.29 4.42 8.29
N THR A 88 6.99 4.62 8.48
CA THR A 88 6.41 5.90 8.93
C THR A 88 6.54 6.10 10.44
N LEU A 89 6.37 5.05 11.26
CA LEU A 89 6.30 5.16 12.73
C LEU A 89 7.68 5.07 13.42
N ARG A 90 8.71 5.67 12.82
CA ARG A 90 10.10 5.52 13.26
C ARG A 90 10.53 6.54 14.33
#